data_AF-A0A1B7HMG9-F1
#
_entry.id   AF-A0A1B7HMG9-F1
#
_cell.length_a   1.000
_cell.length_b   1.000
_cell.length_c   1.000
_cell.angle_alpha   90.00
_cell.angle_beta   90.00
_cell.angle_gamma   90.00
#
_symmetry.space_group_name_H-M   'P 1'
#
loop_
_entity.id
_entity.type
_entity.pdbx_description
1 polymer ?
#
loop_
_entity_poly.entity_id
_entity_poly.type
_entity_poly.pdbx_seq_one_letter_code
_entity_poly.pdbx_strand_id
1 'polypeptide(L)'
;MKLNDQAAQIALMNGGFLMAGDYTTSISQGEVINVTERTGLVVDKVECIALINAPLSMVLATCRESKDQYLPFYNELAFELPHQAAMAQMLNDAGEGFDLDDLLDIESLDAAVTVVHVERWLHSE
;
A
#
# COMPACT_ATOMS: atom_id res chain seq x y z
N MET A 1 12.90 -2.96 -5.64
CA MET A 1 11.80 -1.98 -5.86
C MET A 1 12.36 -0.56 -5.86
N LYS A 2 11.75 0.41 -6.56
CA LYS A 2 12.12 1.84 -6.49
C LYS A 2 10.87 2.67 -6.23
N LEU A 3 10.93 3.55 -5.23
CA LEU A 3 9.86 4.51 -4.94
C LEU A 3 10.25 5.90 -5.45
N ASN A 4 9.27 6.70 -5.86
CA ASN A 4 9.49 8.12 -6.09
C ASN A 4 9.47 8.89 -4.75
N ASP A 5 9.94 10.14 -4.74
CA ASP A 5 10.08 10.94 -3.52
C ASP A 5 8.74 11.14 -2.79
N GLN A 6 7.65 11.34 -3.54
CA GLN A 6 6.31 11.54 -2.97
C GLN A 6 5.81 10.27 -2.27
N ALA A 7 5.92 9.11 -2.93
CA ALA A 7 5.52 7.83 -2.38
C ALA A 7 6.38 7.46 -1.16
N ALA A 8 7.69 7.77 -1.19
CA ALA A 8 8.57 7.55 -0.06
C ALA A 8 8.21 8.41 1.15
N GLN A 9 7.85 9.68 0.92
CA GLN A 9 7.40 10.58 1.99
C GLN A 9 6.08 10.09 2.60
N ILE A 10 5.11 9.68 1.77
CA ILE A 10 3.84 9.13 2.24
C ILE A 10 4.07 7.84 3.05
N ALA A 11 4.92 6.93 2.56
CA ALA A 11 5.26 5.71 3.28
C ALA A 11 5.89 6.00 4.65
N LEU A 12 6.86 6.92 4.71
CA LEU A 12 7.47 7.34 5.98
C LEU A 12 6.48 7.95 6.95
N MET A 13 5.56 8.80 6.47
CA MET A 13 4.56 9.44 7.32
C MET A 13 3.56 8.45 7.93
N ASN A 14 3.33 7.32 7.26
CA ASN A 14 2.37 6.30 7.68
C ASN A 14 3.04 5.06 8.30
N GLY A 15 4.37 5.06 8.43
CA GLY A 15 5.16 3.94 8.95
C GLY A 15 5.33 2.77 7.96
N GLY A 16 4.89 2.91 6.71
CA GLY A 16 4.86 1.82 5.74
C GLY A 16 3.93 2.08 4.56
N PHE A 17 3.79 1.06 3.72
CA PHE A 17 2.87 1.04 2.59
C PHE A 17 2.28 -0.37 2.38
N LEU A 18 1.22 -0.45 1.58
CA LEU A 18 0.49 -1.68 1.29
C LEU A 18 0.76 -2.15 -0.15
N MET A 19 0.68 -3.46 -0.35
CA MET A 19 0.70 -4.10 -1.67
C MET A 19 -0.38 -5.19 -1.72
N ALA A 20 -1.04 -5.35 -2.87
CA ALA A 20 -2.00 -6.44 -3.09
C ALA A 20 -1.27 -7.79 -3.19
N GLY A 21 -1.73 -8.81 -2.46
CA GLY A 21 -1.12 -10.15 -2.46
C GLY A 21 -0.03 -10.35 -1.40
N ASP A 22 0.62 -11.52 -1.44
CA ASP A 22 1.67 -11.93 -0.51
C ASP A 22 3.07 -11.79 -1.12
N TYR A 23 3.83 -10.81 -0.59
CA TYR A 23 5.21 -10.52 -0.94
C TYR A 23 6.19 -10.85 0.19
N THR A 24 5.77 -11.57 1.23
CA THR A 24 6.63 -11.90 2.39
C THR A 24 7.85 -12.75 2.02
N THR A 25 7.83 -13.42 0.87
CA THR A 25 8.96 -14.19 0.32
C THR A 25 9.84 -13.38 -0.62
N SER A 26 9.36 -12.22 -1.09
CA SER A 26 10.03 -11.37 -2.09
C SER A 26 10.68 -10.13 -1.47
N ILE A 27 10.15 -9.65 -0.34
CA ILE A 27 10.66 -8.49 0.40
C ILE A 27 11.13 -8.97 1.76
N SER A 28 12.36 -8.62 2.13
CA SER A 28 12.95 -9.04 3.40
C SER A 28 13.20 -7.87 4.35
N GLN A 29 13.09 -8.12 5.65
CA GLN A 29 13.56 -7.18 6.67
C GLN A 29 15.04 -6.82 6.43
N GLY A 30 15.37 -5.53 6.56
CA GLY A 30 16.70 -4.98 6.28
C GLY A 30 16.94 -4.64 4.80
N GLU A 31 16.03 -5.00 3.89
CA GLU A 31 16.12 -4.58 2.49
C GLU A 31 15.99 -3.05 2.38
N VAL A 32 16.77 -2.44 1.49
CA VAL A 32 16.71 -1.00 1.22
C VAL A 32 15.94 -0.75 -0.08
N ILE A 33 14.78 -0.11 0.06
CA ILE A 33 13.98 0.37 -1.06
C ILE A 33 14.56 1.72 -1.49
N ASN A 34 15.19 1.74 -2.65
CA ASN A 34 15.83 2.95 -3.17
C ASN A 34 14.80 4.01 -3.54
N VAL A 35 15.04 5.24 -3.08
CA VAL A 35 14.29 6.43 -3.49
C VAL A 35 15.13 7.21 -4.50
N THR A 36 16.35 7.57 -4.09
CA THR A 36 17.40 8.11 -4.96
C THR A 36 18.62 7.18 -4.96
N GLU A 37 19.71 7.57 -5.63
CA GLU A 37 20.98 6.84 -5.56
C GLU A 37 21.64 6.87 -4.16
N ARG A 38 21.25 7.83 -3.30
CA ARG A 38 21.89 8.07 -1.99
C ARG A 38 20.94 7.97 -0.81
N THR A 39 19.63 7.85 -1.07
CA THR A 39 18.59 7.81 -0.05
C THR A 39 17.63 6.66 -0.32
N GLY A 40 17.21 6.01 0.74
CA GLY A 40 16.31 4.88 0.68
C GLY A 40 15.48 4.77 1.95
N LEU A 41 14.55 3.82 1.91
CA LEU A 41 13.79 3.37 3.06
C LEU A 41 14.28 1.97 3.41
N VAL A 42 14.57 1.71 4.68
CA VAL A 42 14.89 0.36 5.14
C VAL A 42 13.60 -0.33 5.56
N VAL A 43 13.42 -1.57 5.13
CA VAL A 43 12.28 -2.40 5.54
C VAL A 43 12.51 -2.87 6.98
N ASP A 44 11.64 -2.44 7.90
CA ASP A 44 11.70 -2.84 9.31
C ASP A 44 10.96 -4.17 9.54
N LYS A 45 9.77 -4.32 8.94
CA LYS A 45 8.93 -5.51 9.09
C LYS A 45 8.09 -5.72 7.84
N VAL A 46 7.87 -6.98 7.48
CA VAL A 46 6.93 -7.38 6.43
C VAL A 46 5.96 -8.40 6.99
N GLU A 47 4.67 -8.21 6.75
CA GLU A 47 3.64 -9.18 7.12
C GLU A 47 2.55 -9.27 6.04
N CYS A 48 2.00 -10.46 5.85
CA CYS A 48 0.82 -10.67 5.01
C CYS A 48 -0.39 -10.88 5.92
N ILE A 49 -1.40 -10.03 5.75
CA ILE A 49 -2.63 -10.03 6.55
C ILE A 49 -3.83 -9.81 5.62
N ALA A 50 -5.04 -10.10 6.12
CA ALA A 50 -6.26 -9.71 5.43
C ALA A 50 -6.40 -8.18 5.42
N LEU A 51 -6.93 -7.63 4.32
CA LEU A 51 -7.09 -6.19 4.10
C LEU A 51 -7.85 -5.50 5.24
N ILE A 52 -8.87 -6.14 5.81
CA ILE A 52 -9.63 -5.60 6.96
C ILE A 52 -8.77 -5.33 8.20
N ASN A 53 -7.63 -6.01 8.33
CA ASN A 53 -6.70 -5.84 9.45
C ASN A 53 -5.55 -4.89 9.12
N ALA A 54 -5.51 -4.32 7.91
CA ALA A 54 -4.47 -3.38 7.51
C ALA A 54 -4.52 -2.09 8.35
N PRO A 55 -3.36 -1.48 8.67
CA PRO A 55 -3.34 -0.20 9.37
C PRO A 55 -4.15 0.87 8.61
N LEU A 56 -5.17 1.43 9.26
CA LEU A 56 -6.07 2.40 8.63
C LEU A 56 -5.34 3.61 8.05
N SER A 57 -4.25 4.07 8.68
CA SER A 57 -3.41 5.15 8.15
C SER A 57 -2.83 4.81 6.78
N MET A 58 -2.38 3.58 6.58
CA MET A 58 -1.84 3.12 5.29
C MET A 58 -2.95 2.92 4.27
N VAL A 59 -4.11 2.38 4.68
CA VAL A 59 -5.29 2.25 3.80
C VAL A 59 -5.72 3.63 3.27
N LEU A 60 -5.86 4.61 4.15
CA LEU A 60 -6.23 5.98 3.77
C LEU A 60 -5.16 6.68 2.93
N ALA A 61 -3.88 6.33 3.09
CA ALA A 61 -2.80 6.84 2.25
C ALA A 61 -2.86 6.29 0.81
N THR A 62 -3.54 5.16 0.60
CA THR A 62 -3.67 4.48 -0.69
C THR A 62 -4.95 4.88 -1.44
N CYS A 63 -5.79 5.76 -0.88
CA CYS A 63 -6.98 6.28 -1.56
C CYS A 63 -7.17 7.79 -1.33
N ARG A 64 -8.13 8.38 -2.05
CA ARG A 64 -8.59 9.77 -1.89
C ARG A 64 -9.94 9.78 -1.21
N GLU A 65 -10.14 10.71 -0.29
CA GLU A 65 -11.46 10.98 0.30
C GLU A 65 -12.18 12.08 -0.49
N SER A 66 -13.46 11.88 -0.80
CA SER A 66 -14.32 12.87 -1.44
C SER A 66 -15.76 12.69 -0.99
N LYS A 67 -16.31 13.71 -0.30
CA LYS A 67 -17.73 13.79 0.09
C LYS A 67 -18.27 12.47 0.70
N ASP A 68 -17.61 11.99 1.74
CA ASP A 68 -17.95 10.76 2.47
C ASP A 68 -17.79 9.45 1.66
N GLN A 69 -17.09 9.51 0.52
CA GLN A 69 -16.72 8.36 -0.29
C GLN A 69 -15.21 8.31 -0.49
N TYR A 70 -14.73 7.15 -0.93
CA TYR A 70 -13.31 6.91 -1.20
C TYR A 70 -13.10 6.55 -2.66
N LEU A 71 -12.04 7.10 -3.25
CA LEU A 71 -11.70 6.89 -4.66
C LEU A 71 -10.25 6.44 -4.76
N PRO A 72 -9.91 5.50 -5.65
CA PRO A 72 -8.52 5.28 -5.97
C PRO A 72 -7.94 6.52 -6.69
N PHE A 73 -6.63 6.61 -6.81
CA PHE A 73 -5.96 7.71 -7.49
C PHE A 73 -6.05 7.61 -9.01
N TYR A 74 -6.18 6.40 -9.56
CA TYR A 74 -6.18 6.16 -11.00
C TYR A 74 -7.53 6.41 -11.71
N ASN A 75 -8.65 6.48 -10.97
CA ASN A 75 -9.97 6.72 -11.53
C ASN A 75 -10.89 7.54 -10.59
N GLU A 76 -12.06 7.94 -11.10
CA GLU A 76 -13.08 8.70 -10.35
C GLU A 76 -14.25 7.82 -9.88
N LEU A 77 -14.03 6.51 -9.75
CA LEU A 77 -15.04 5.61 -9.22
C LEU A 77 -15.04 5.67 -7.69
N ALA A 78 -16.22 5.89 -7.13
CA ALA A 78 -16.41 6.01 -5.69
C ALA A 78 -16.80 4.68 -5.05
N PHE A 79 -16.17 4.42 -3.90
CA PHE A 79 -16.42 3.30 -3.01
C PHE A 79 -16.90 3.80 -1.65
N GLU A 80 -17.69 2.97 -0.96
CA GLU A 80 -18.19 3.30 0.37
C GLU A 80 -17.13 3.09 1.45
N LEU A 81 -16.24 2.10 1.28
CA LEU A 81 -15.19 1.79 2.23
C LEU A 81 -13.80 2.18 1.69
N PRO A 82 -12.91 2.73 2.54
CA PRO A 82 -11.56 3.09 2.12
C PRO A 82 -10.74 1.85 1.72
N HIS A 83 -11.01 0.70 2.34
CA HIS A 83 -10.39 -0.57 2.02
C HIS A 83 -10.63 -0.97 0.56
N GLN A 84 -11.86 -0.81 0.06
CA GLN A 84 -12.21 -1.18 -1.31
C GLN A 84 -11.51 -0.27 -2.33
N ALA A 85 -11.51 1.05 -2.08
CA ALA A 85 -10.77 2.00 -2.90
C ALA A 85 -9.26 1.76 -2.88
N ALA A 86 -8.70 1.43 -1.70
CA ALA A 86 -7.29 1.09 -1.57
C ALA A 86 -6.96 -0.22 -2.30
N MET A 87 -7.81 -1.24 -2.22
CA MET A 87 -7.62 -2.51 -2.95
C MET A 87 -7.64 -2.30 -4.46
N ALA A 88 -8.59 -1.51 -4.97
CA ALA A 88 -8.64 -1.13 -6.37
C ALA A 88 -7.34 -0.44 -6.82
N GLN A 89 -6.83 0.49 -6.00
CA GLN A 89 -5.57 1.17 -6.26
C GLN A 89 -4.39 0.19 -6.27
N MET A 90 -4.29 -0.71 -5.28
CA MET A 90 -3.19 -1.67 -5.18
C MET A 90 -3.17 -2.68 -6.33
N LEU A 91 -4.33 -3.18 -6.74
CA LEU A 91 -4.44 -4.10 -7.88
C LEU A 91 -4.03 -3.40 -9.19
N ASN A 92 -4.46 -2.15 -9.37
CA ASN A 92 -4.02 -1.33 -10.49
C ASN A 92 -2.49 -1.10 -10.48
N ASP A 93 -1.91 -0.79 -9.31
CA ASP A 93 -0.47 -0.58 -9.16
C ASP A 93 0.35 -1.86 -9.40
N ALA A 94 -0.22 -3.03 -9.09
CA ALA A 94 0.34 -4.33 -9.42
C ALA A 94 0.21 -4.69 -10.91
N GLY A 95 -0.57 -3.93 -11.69
CA GLY A 95 -0.91 -4.26 -13.08
C GLY A 95 -1.87 -5.45 -13.19
N GLU A 96 -2.57 -5.78 -12.12
CA GLU A 96 -3.56 -6.85 -12.07
C GLU A 96 -4.92 -6.32 -12.51
N GLY A 97 -5.55 -7.03 -13.45
CA GLY A 97 -6.94 -6.78 -13.80
C GLY A 97 -7.86 -7.36 -12.73
N PHE A 98 -8.92 -6.64 -12.40
CA PHE A 98 -9.93 -7.07 -11.43
C PHE A 98 -11.33 -6.71 -11.92
N ASP A 99 -12.32 -7.49 -11.46
CA ASP A 99 -13.72 -7.13 -11.61
C ASP A 99 -14.13 -6.16 -10.50
N LEU A 100 -14.99 -5.21 -10.84
CA LEU A 100 -15.51 -4.27 -9.87
C LEU A 100 -16.44 -4.96 -8.88
N ASP A 101 -17.24 -5.92 -9.36
CA ASP A 101 -18.23 -6.62 -8.53
C ASP A 101 -17.53 -7.38 -7.39
N ASP A 102 -16.35 -7.95 -7.66
CA ASP A 102 -15.52 -8.63 -6.65
C ASP A 102 -15.06 -7.69 -5.53
N LEU A 103 -14.80 -6.41 -5.84
CA LEU A 103 -14.37 -5.42 -4.85
C LEU A 103 -15.52 -4.85 -4.03
N LEU A 104 -16.74 -4.88 -4.56
CA LEU A 104 -17.93 -4.43 -3.85
C LEU A 104 -18.43 -5.48 -2.86
N ASP A 105 -18.03 -6.74 -3.03
CA ASP A 105 -18.32 -7.81 -2.07
C ASP A 105 -17.52 -7.63 -0.77
N ILE A 106 -18.12 -8.05 0.35
CA ILE A 106 -17.48 -8.06 1.67
C ILE A 106 -16.27 -8.99 1.69
N GLU A 107 -16.26 -10.03 0.84
CA GLU A 107 -15.13 -10.96 0.71
C GLU A 107 -13.85 -10.27 0.22
N SER A 108 -13.96 -9.10 -0.43
CA SER A 108 -12.79 -8.28 -0.79
C SER A 108 -11.98 -7.82 0.43
N LEU A 109 -12.61 -7.72 1.60
CA LEU A 109 -11.96 -7.33 2.85
C LEU A 109 -11.06 -8.44 3.42
N ASP A 110 -11.28 -9.69 3.01
CA ASP A 110 -10.45 -10.84 3.36
C ASP A 110 -9.27 -11.03 2.39
N ALA A 111 -9.17 -10.19 1.34
CA ALA A 111 -8.07 -10.25 0.38
C ALA A 111 -6.72 -10.09 1.09
N ALA A 112 -5.77 -10.94 0.70
CA ALA A 112 -4.42 -10.90 1.24
C ALA A 112 -3.69 -9.64 0.76
N VAL A 113 -3.12 -8.89 1.70
CA VAL A 113 -2.28 -7.73 1.43
C VAL A 113 -0.98 -7.84 2.20
N THR A 114 0.10 -7.35 1.60
CA THR A 114 1.38 -7.22 2.27
C THR A 114 1.52 -5.84 2.87
N VAL A 115 1.78 -5.79 4.17
CA VAL A 115 2.15 -4.57 4.89
C VAL A 115 3.66 -4.51 4.96
N VAL A 116 4.25 -3.49 4.35
CA VAL A 116 5.69 -3.23 4.40
C VAL A 116 5.92 -2.05 5.32
N HIS A 117 6.41 -2.32 6.54
CA HIS A 117 6.82 -1.30 7.49
C HIS A 117 8.21 -0.80 7.12
N VAL A 118 8.39 0.52 7.14
CA VAL A 118 9.63 1.15 6.70
C VAL A 118 10.10 2.23 7.65
N GLU A 119 11.42 2.36 7.74
CA GLU A 119 12.09 3.45 8.43
C GLU A 119 13.02 4.20 7.48
N ARG A 120 13.38 5.43 7.87
CA ARG A 120 14.34 6.21 7.09
C ARG A 120 15.70 5.55 7.19
N TRP A 121 16.27 5.16 6.05
CA TRP A 121 17.66 4.72 6.02
C TRP A 121 18.58 5.94 6.16
N LEU A 122 19.30 6.00 7.27
CA LEU A 122 20.38 6.94 7.50
C LEU A 122 21.69 6.20 7.22
N HIS A 123 22.42 6.61 6.17
CA HIS A 123 23.75 6.08 5.93
C HIS A 123 24.66 6.51 7.10
N SER A 124 24.91 5.62 8.04
CA SER A 124 25.99 5.76 9.01
C SER A 124 27.27 5.28 8.33
N GLU A 125 28.21 6.20 8.12
CA GLU A 125 29.58 5.92 7.64
C GLU A 125 30.32 4.90 8.51
#